data_AF-A0A4Z0BHM1-F1
#
_entry.id   AF-A0A4Z0BHM1-F1
#
_cell.length_a   1.000
_cell.length_b   1.000
_cell.length_c   1.000
_cell.angle_alpha   90.00
_cell.angle_beta   90.00
_cell.angle_gamma   90.00
#
_symmetry.space_group_name_H-M   'P 1'
#
loop_
_entity.id
_entity.type
_entity.pdbx_description
1 polymer ?
#
loop_
_entity_poly.entity_id
_entity_poly.type
_entity_poly.pdbx_seq_one_letter_code
_entity_poly.pdbx_strand_id
1 'polypeptide(L)'
;MLRPSGWTSGDAAGLPITPFLVKAAEADSGEIRHALRVTFRDAVLSNGFVWPARHGAGGSSGSIPFGSVLRLRADFVIPANWTPQAKAIARAAKRYGLYVADIGSDFYVQGEPNVAWNEQTFRDLGHIPLSAMEFVDMGAVTGDPRFDAGSMAASW
;
A
#
# COMPACT_ATOMS: atom_id res chain seq x y z
N MET A 1 10.76 4.90 9.80
CA MET A 1 10.60 5.11 11.25
C MET A 1 9.10 5.17 11.53
N LEU A 2 8.61 4.41 12.51
CA LEU A 2 7.19 4.33 12.88
C LEU A 2 6.90 5.24 14.07
N ARG A 3 5.71 5.86 14.09
CA ARG A 3 5.24 6.65 15.24
C ARG A 3 4.92 5.75 16.45
N PRO A 4 4.90 6.29 17.68
CA PRO A 4 4.36 5.58 18.83
C PRO A 4 2.94 5.07 18.55
N SER A 5 2.59 3.90 19.11
CA SER A 5 1.28 3.30 18.90
C SER A 5 0.17 4.20 19.46
N GLY A 6 -0.94 4.32 18.74
CA GLY A 6 -2.09 5.16 19.08
C GLY A 6 -1.90 6.66 18.79
N TRP A 7 -0.72 7.11 18.36
CA TRP A 7 -0.51 8.53 18.09
C TRP A 7 -1.09 8.91 16.73
N THR A 8 -1.95 9.94 16.72
CA THR A 8 -2.48 10.52 15.49
C THR A 8 -1.38 10.98 14.54
N SER A 9 -1.70 11.08 13.24
CA SER A 9 -0.77 11.46 12.18
C SER A 9 -1.49 12.04 10.96
N GLY A 10 -0.74 12.51 9.95
CA GLY A 10 -1.31 12.94 8.66
C GLY A 10 -1.78 11.78 7.76
N ASP A 11 -1.54 10.55 8.19
CA ASP A 11 -1.97 9.29 7.57
C ASP A 11 -2.83 8.52 8.60
N ALA A 12 -4.01 8.03 8.19
CA ALA A 12 -4.92 7.37 9.14
C ALA A 12 -4.30 6.13 9.80
N ALA A 13 -3.50 5.35 9.05
CA ALA A 13 -2.78 4.18 9.54
C ALA A 13 -1.56 4.54 10.41
N GLY A 14 -1.15 5.81 10.48
CA GLY A 14 0.08 6.21 11.16
C GLY A 14 1.36 5.80 10.42
N LEU A 15 1.26 5.49 9.13
CA LEU A 15 2.36 5.09 8.26
C LEU A 15 3.08 6.31 7.66
N PRO A 16 4.40 6.23 7.39
CA PRO A 16 5.08 7.28 6.64
C PRO A 16 4.54 7.36 5.21
N ILE A 17 4.21 8.57 4.73
CA ILE A 17 3.59 8.74 3.40
C ILE A 17 4.60 8.55 2.28
N THR A 18 5.67 9.35 2.30
CA THR A 18 6.62 9.47 1.18
C THR A 18 7.35 8.18 0.78
N PRO A 19 7.69 7.24 1.68
CA PRO A 19 8.35 5.99 1.30
C PRO A 19 7.44 5.00 0.56
N PHE A 20 6.12 5.23 0.55
CA PHE A 20 5.15 4.35 -0.10
C PHE A 20 4.50 4.99 -1.33
N LEU A 21 4.85 6.24 -1.66
CA LEU A 21 4.42 6.87 -2.91
C LEU A 21 5.17 6.27 -4.08
N VAL A 22 4.43 5.95 -5.15
CA VAL A 22 5.05 5.60 -6.43
C VAL A 22 5.77 6.83 -6.99
N LYS A 23 7.04 6.69 -7.40
CA LYS A 23 7.82 7.78 -8.02
C LYS A 23 8.02 7.56 -9.51
N ALA A 24 7.96 8.63 -10.29
CA ALA A 24 8.05 8.53 -11.75
C ALA A 24 9.41 8.02 -12.19
N ALA A 25 10.49 8.51 -11.57
CA ALA A 25 11.85 8.10 -11.86
C ALA A 25 12.10 6.60 -11.61
N GLU A 26 11.51 6.03 -10.56
CA GLU A 26 11.61 4.61 -10.25
C GLU A 26 10.81 3.78 -11.27
N ALA A 27 9.59 4.21 -11.57
CA ALA A 27 8.75 3.56 -12.57
C ALA A 27 9.39 3.57 -13.97
N ASP A 28 10.04 4.67 -14.36
CA ASP A 28 10.79 4.82 -15.61
C ASP A 28 12.01 3.90 -15.68
N SER A 29 12.68 3.68 -14.55
CA SER A 29 13.78 2.70 -14.46
C SER A 29 13.30 1.25 -14.68
N GLY A 30 11.98 1.02 -14.62
CA GLY A 30 11.36 -0.29 -14.77
C GLY A 30 11.25 -1.08 -13.46
N GLU A 31 11.79 -0.57 -12.35
CA GLU A 31 11.78 -1.22 -11.05
C GLU A 31 11.45 -0.24 -9.92
N ILE A 32 10.44 -0.59 -9.12
CA ILE A 32 10.13 0.05 -7.84
C ILE A 32 10.43 -0.98 -6.75
N ARG A 33 11.24 -0.61 -5.75
CA ARG A 33 11.82 -1.53 -4.75
C ARG A 33 11.24 -1.37 -3.34
N HIS A 34 9.99 -0.93 -3.26
CA HIS A 34 9.30 -0.74 -2.00
C HIS A 34 7.82 -1.11 -2.13
N ALA A 35 7.16 -1.31 -0.99
CA ALA A 35 5.71 -1.48 -0.94
C ALA A 35 5.02 -0.16 -1.32
N LEU A 36 3.80 -0.25 -1.82
CA LEU A 36 3.00 0.92 -2.16
C LEU A 36 2.01 1.21 -1.03
N ARG A 37 1.25 2.30 -1.17
CA ARG A 37 0.10 2.60 -0.30
C ARG A 37 -1.18 2.70 -1.11
N VAL A 38 -2.27 2.29 -0.49
CA VAL A 38 -3.61 2.27 -1.09
C VAL A 38 -4.64 2.78 -0.09
N THR A 39 -5.66 3.46 -0.59
CA THR A 39 -6.80 3.91 0.22
C THR A 39 -8.06 3.11 -0.10
N PHE A 40 -8.99 3.15 0.84
CA PHE A 40 -10.32 2.56 0.72
C PHE A 40 -11.37 3.48 1.34
N ARG A 41 -12.63 3.36 0.94
CA ARG A 41 -13.71 4.12 1.58
C ARG A 41 -13.91 3.70 3.04
N ASP A 42 -14.30 4.64 3.88
CA ASP A 42 -14.52 4.38 5.31
C ASP A 42 -15.49 3.19 5.54
N ALA A 43 -16.52 3.06 4.71
CA ALA A 43 -17.54 2.01 4.83
C ALA A 43 -16.99 0.56 4.79
N VAL A 44 -15.80 0.31 4.21
CA VAL A 44 -15.19 -1.04 4.19
C VAL A 44 -14.05 -1.19 5.20
N LEU A 45 -13.58 -0.09 5.77
CA LEU A 45 -12.52 -0.07 6.77
C LEU A 45 -13.10 -0.32 8.17
N SER A 46 -12.33 -1.03 8.99
CA SER A 46 -12.59 -1.12 10.43
C SER A 46 -11.96 0.08 11.14
N ASN A 47 -12.56 0.56 12.23
CA ASN A 47 -11.89 1.49 13.16
C ASN A 47 -10.85 0.77 14.05
N GLY A 48 -9.89 0.11 13.40
CA GLY A 48 -8.85 -0.71 14.00
C GLY A 48 -7.66 -0.82 13.06
N PHE A 49 -6.52 -1.26 13.59
CA PHE A 49 -5.27 -1.33 12.83
C PHE A 49 -4.44 -2.56 13.22
N VAL A 50 -3.64 -3.02 12.26
CA VAL A 50 -2.68 -4.13 12.42
C VAL A 50 -1.28 -3.66 12.02
N TRP A 51 -0.24 -4.28 12.58
CA TRP A 51 1.14 -3.91 12.24
C TRP A 51 1.39 -4.03 10.72
N PRO A 52 2.09 -3.07 10.09
CA PRO A 52 2.89 -2.00 10.67
C PRO A 52 2.16 -0.68 10.97
N ALA A 53 0.84 -0.61 10.77
CA ALA A 53 0.07 0.57 11.17
C ALA A 53 0.18 0.80 12.68
N ARG A 54 0.13 2.07 13.05
CA ARG A 54 0.29 2.57 14.42
C ARG A 54 -0.97 3.25 14.94
N HIS A 55 -1.92 3.52 14.07
CA HIS A 55 -3.15 4.23 14.38
C HIS A 55 -4.24 3.79 13.39
N GLY A 56 -5.48 4.12 13.69
CA GLY A 56 -6.63 3.92 12.79
C GLY A 56 -7.56 5.12 12.92
N ALA A 57 -8.39 5.37 11.91
CA ALA A 57 -9.34 6.47 11.92
C ALA A 57 -10.70 6.00 11.37
N GLY A 58 -11.68 6.91 11.34
CA GLY A 58 -13.03 6.62 10.86
C GLY A 58 -13.94 6.11 11.97
N GLY A 59 -15.18 5.77 11.58
CA GLY A 59 -16.23 5.34 12.51
C GLY A 59 -17.03 4.13 12.03
N SER A 60 -16.66 3.57 10.89
CA SER A 60 -17.33 2.44 10.26
C SER A 60 -17.03 1.10 10.94
N SER A 61 -17.93 0.13 10.75
CA SER A 61 -17.79 -1.27 11.18
C SER A 61 -17.39 -2.18 10.02
N GLY A 62 -16.65 -1.65 9.03
CA GLY A 62 -16.05 -2.46 7.98
C GLY A 62 -15.05 -3.48 8.54
N SER A 63 -14.53 -4.34 7.66
CA SER A 63 -13.72 -5.49 8.08
C SER A 63 -12.22 -5.35 7.80
N ILE A 64 -11.80 -4.33 7.05
CA ILE A 64 -10.40 -4.17 6.65
C ILE A 64 -9.69 -3.24 7.65
N PRO A 65 -8.77 -3.72 8.50
CA PRO A 65 -8.00 -2.85 9.37
C PRO A 65 -6.94 -2.07 8.60
N PHE A 66 -6.63 -0.87 9.08
CA PHE A 66 -5.46 -0.13 8.61
C PHE A 66 -4.18 -0.95 8.81
N GLY A 67 -3.23 -0.79 7.91
CA GLY A 67 -1.98 -1.57 7.90
C GLY A 67 -2.11 -2.97 7.28
N SER A 68 -3.32 -3.40 6.93
CA SER A 68 -3.51 -4.61 6.11
C SER A 68 -2.70 -4.51 4.82
N VAL A 69 -2.20 -5.66 4.35
CA VAL A 69 -1.40 -5.74 3.13
C VAL A 69 -2.21 -6.43 2.05
N LEU A 70 -2.37 -5.77 0.90
CA LEU A 70 -2.83 -6.41 -0.33
C LEU A 70 -1.64 -6.63 -1.25
N ARG A 71 -1.68 -7.64 -2.10
CA ARG A 71 -0.74 -7.78 -3.23
C ARG A 71 -1.46 -8.21 -4.48
N LEU A 72 -0.88 -7.87 -5.62
CA LEU A 72 -1.34 -8.40 -6.90
C LEU A 72 -1.00 -9.90 -6.93
N ARG A 73 -2.00 -10.74 -7.20
CA ARG A 73 -1.82 -12.20 -7.22
C ARG A 73 -0.70 -12.60 -8.16
N ALA A 74 0.03 -13.66 -7.80
CA ALA A 74 1.19 -14.13 -8.56
C ALA A 74 0.85 -14.52 -10.02
N ASP A 75 -0.35 -15.05 -10.25
CA ASP A 75 -0.85 -15.54 -11.54
C ASP A 75 -1.47 -14.45 -12.44
N PHE A 76 -1.64 -13.21 -11.96
CA PHE A 76 -2.04 -12.11 -12.83
C PHE A 76 -0.98 -11.87 -13.92
N VAL A 77 -1.34 -12.05 -15.19
CA VAL A 77 -0.43 -11.81 -16.31
C VAL A 77 -0.35 -10.31 -16.59
N ILE A 78 0.82 -9.72 -16.40
CA ILE A 78 1.06 -8.31 -16.74
C ILE A 78 1.18 -8.20 -18.27
N PRO A 79 0.27 -7.50 -18.97
CA PRO A 79 0.28 -7.42 -20.42
C PRO A 79 1.58 -6.84 -20.97
N ALA A 80 2.12 -7.48 -22.01
CA ALA A 80 3.39 -7.08 -22.62
C ALA A 80 3.33 -5.67 -23.21
N ASN A 81 2.15 -5.28 -23.72
CA ASN A 81 1.88 -4.00 -24.37
C ASN A 81 1.62 -2.83 -23.40
N TRP A 82 1.62 -3.05 -22.09
CA TRP A 82 1.55 -1.94 -21.13
C TRP A 82 2.79 -1.05 -21.14
N THR A 83 2.66 0.16 -20.62
CA THR A 83 3.81 1.07 -20.45
C THR A 83 4.88 0.47 -19.52
N PRO A 84 6.16 0.87 -19.65
CA PRO A 84 7.21 0.47 -18.71
C PRO A 84 6.88 0.81 -17.25
N GLN A 85 6.30 2.00 -17.02
CA GLN A 85 5.88 2.47 -15.71
C GLN A 85 4.77 1.58 -15.10
N ALA A 86 3.72 1.25 -15.87
CA ALA A 86 2.63 0.38 -15.39
C ALA A 86 3.15 -1.01 -15.05
N LYS A 87 4.05 -1.55 -15.90
CA LYS A 87 4.74 -2.82 -15.65
C LYS A 87 5.57 -2.78 -14.35
N ALA A 88 6.29 -1.69 -14.09
CA ALA A 88 7.07 -1.52 -12.86
C ALA A 88 6.18 -1.52 -11.61
N ILE A 89 5.08 -0.76 -11.66
CA ILE A 89 4.10 -0.66 -10.56
C ILE A 89 3.42 -2.00 -10.30
N ALA A 90 2.97 -2.70 -11.34
CA ALA A 90 2.34 -4.02 -11.20
C ALA A 90 3.32 -5.07 -10.64
N ARG A 91 4.60 -5.03 -11.03
CA ARG A 91 5.65 -5.88 -10.44
C ARG A 91 5.88 -5.57 -8.96
N ALA A 92 5.92 -4.29 -8.58
CA ALA A 92 6.04 -3.89 -7.18
C ALA A 92 4.83 -4.33 -6.36
N ALA A 93 3.61 -4.18 -6.89
CA ALA A 93 2.38 -4.66 -6.26
C ALA A 93 2.37 -6.18 -6.06
N LYS A 94 2.98 -6.97 -6.95
CA LYS A 94 3.16 -8.43 -6.74
C LYS A 94 4.20 -8.73 -5.64
N ARG A 95 5.35 -8.05 -5.69
CA ARG A 95 6.53 -8.40 -4.90
C ARG A 95 6.50 -7.84 -3.49
N TYR A 96 6.13 -6.58 -3.34
CA TYR A 96 6.19 -5.83 -2.08
C TYR A 96 4.81 -5.54 -1.49
N GLY A 97 3.74 -5.65 -2.30
CA GLY A 97 2.39 -5.38 -1.86
C GLY A 97 2.08 -3.89 -1.66
N LEU A 98 0.89 -3.64 -1.12
CA LEU A 98 0.34 -2.33 -0.85
C LEU A 98 -0.24 -2.31 0.57
N TYR A 99 0.12 -1.31 1.35
CA TYR A 99 -0.45 -1.09 2.68
C TYR A 99 -1.74 -0.28 2.58
N VAL A 100 -2.79 -0.75 3.27
CA VAL A 100 -4.01 0.02 3.53
C VAL A 100 -3.66 1.16 4.48
N ALA A 101 -3.57 2.38 3.93
CA ALA A 101 -2.94 3.50 4.61
C ALA A 101 -3.95 4.57 5.05
N ASP A 102 -4.98 4.84 4.26
CA ASP A 102 -5.87 5.96 4.51
C ASP A 102 -7.31 5.73 4.05
N ILE A 103 -8.19 6.61 4.53
CA ILE A 103 -9.57 6.73 4.06
C ILE A 103 -9.57 7.52 2.75
N GLY A 104 -10.25 6.99 1.74
CA GLY A 104 -10.34 7.63 0.43
C GLY A 104 -11.23 6.87 -0.54
N SER A 105 -10.86 6.88 -1.81
CA SER A 105 -11.54 6.06 -2.83
C SER A 105 -11.04 4.63 -2.78
N ASP A 106 -11.91 3.67 -3.12
CA ASP A 106 -11.53 2.26 -3.15
C ASP A 106 -10.39 2.01 -4.12
N PHE A 107 -9.40 1.25 -3.63
CA PHE A 107 -8.27 0.77 -4.41
C PHE A 107 -7.49 1.89 -5.10
N TYR A 108 -7.37 3.05 -4.45
CA TYR A 108 -6.64 4.18 -4.98
C TYR A 108 -5.17 4.17 -4.54
N VAL A 109 -4.27 3.85 -5.48
CA VAL A 109 -2.81 3.84 -5.26
C VAL A 109 -2.24 5.23 -5.47
N GLN A 110 -1.39 5.68 -4.54
CA GLN A 110 -0.89 7.06 -4.52
C GLN A 110 0.53 7.15 -5.11
N GLY A 111 0.76 8.17 -5.95
CA GLY A 111 2.06 8.50 -6.52
C GLY A 111 2.41 9.97 -6.30
N GLU A 112 3.66 10.33 -6.58
CA GLU A 112 4.11 11.72 -6.57
C GLU A 112 3.54 12.50 -7.78
N PRO A 113 3.27 13.81 -7.65
CA PRO A 113 2.98 14.64 -8.81
C PRO A 113 4.26 14.83 -9.63
N ASN A 114 4.25 14.39 -10.89
CA ASN A 114 5.40 14.50 -11.78
C ASN A 114 4.97 14.56 -13.25
N VAL A 115 5.61 15.42 -14.04
CA VAL A 115 5.33 15.57 -15.48
C VAL A 115 5.86 14.42 -16.33
N ALA A 116 6.75 13.58 -15.79
CA ALA A 116 7.28 12.40 -16.46
C ALA A 116 6.27 11.22 -16.51
N TRP A 117 5.14 11.32 -15.80
CA TRP A 117 4.11 10.29 -15.88
C TRP A 117 3.51 10.20 -17.28
N ASN A 118 3.56 9.01 -17.86
CA ASN A 118 2.83 8.72 -19.09
C ASN A 118 1.35 8.52 -18.76
N GLU A 119 0.45 9.28 -19.38
CA GLU A 119 -0.99 9.17 -19.13
C GLU A 119 -1.55 7.76 -19.38
N GLN A 120 -0.97 7.02 -20.34
CA GLN A 120 -1.37 5.64 -20.64
C GLN A 120 -1.10 4.70 -19.46
N THR A 121 -0.11 5.00 -18.61
CA THR A 121 0.18 4.23 -17.39
C THR A 121 -1.04 4.12 -16.49
N PHE A 122 -1.80 5.20 -16.31
CA PHE A 122 -2.98 5.19 -15.45
C PHE A 122 -4.13 4.37 -16.06
N ARG A 123 -4.27 4.41 -17.39
CA ARG A 123 -5.25 3.60 -18.12
C ARG A 123 -4.92 2.11 -18.02
N ASP A 124 -3.65 1.76 -18.21
CA ASP A 124 -3.16 0.38 -18.10
C ASP A 124 -3.41 -0.19 -16.69
N LEU A 125 -3.06 0.58 -15.64
CA LEU A 125 -3.29 0.18 -14.25
C LEU A 125 -4.78 0.08 -13.90
N GLY A 126 -5.63 0.91 -14.52
CA GLY A 126 -7.08 0.84 -14.36
C GLY A 126 -7.71 -0.47 -14.85
N HIS A 127 -6.98 -1.29 -15.62
CA HIS A 127 -7.41 -2.63 -16.01
C HIS A 127 -7.14 -3.71 -14.95
N ILE A 128 -6.47 -3.39 -13.83
CA ILE A 128 -6.29 -4.34 -12.72
C ILE A 128 -7.57 -4.32 -11.86
N PRO A 129 -8.40 -5.38 -11.87
CA PRO A 129 -9.55 -5.42 -11.00
C PRO A 129 -9.12 -5.73 -9.56
N LEU A 130 -9.91 -5.30 -8.59
CA LEU A 130 -9.67 -5.66 -7.18
C LEU A 130 -9.67 -7.18 -6.95
N SER A 131 -10.37 -7.97 -7.79
CA SER A 131 -10.37 -9.44 -7.76
C SER A 131 -9.04 -10.08 -8.19
N ALA A 132 -8.12 -9.31 -8.79
CA ALA A 132 -6.75 -9.72 -9.02
C ALA A 132 -5.86 -9.53 -7.78
N MET A 133 -6.37 -8.89 -6.73
CA MET A 133 -5.67 -8.68 -5.47
C MET A 133 -5.99 -9.78 -4.47
N GLU A 134 -5.06 -10.03 -3.57
CA GLU A 134 -5.25 -10.89 -2.40
C GLU A 134 -4.68 -10.22 -1.15
N PHE A 135 -5.32 -10.46 0.00
CA PHE A 135 -4.75 -10.05 1.28
C PHE A 135 -3.59 -10.97 1.65
N VAL A 136 -2.53 -10.39 2.18
CA VAL A 136 -1.36 -11.12 2.67
C VAL A 136 -1.53 -11.36 4.16
N ASP A 137 -1.44 -12.64 4.57
CA ASP A 137 -1.39 -13.00 5.97
C ASP A 137 -0.02 -12.62 6.55
N MET A 138 -0.02 -11.60 7.42
CA MET A 138 1.18 -11.12 8.12
C MET A 138 1.44 -11.89 9.43
N GLY A 139 0.60 -12.85 9.80
CA GLY A 139 0.72 -13.66 11.02
C GLY A 139 2.02 -14.45 11.11
N ALA A 140 2.57 -14.89 9.96
CA ALA A 140 3.88 -15.54 9.93
C ALA A 140 5.03 -14.62 10.36
N VAL A 141 4.87 -13.30 10.19
CA VAL A 141 5.84 -12.29 10.63
C VAL A 141 5.54 -11.87 12.06
N THR A 142 4.30 -11.47 12.35
CA THR A 142 3.93 -10.91 13.66
C THR A 142 3.84 -11.95 14.76
N GLY A 143 3.69 -13.23 14.41
CA GLY A 143 3.72 -14.37 15.32
C GLY A 143 5.11 -14.98 15.54
N ASP A 144 6.15 -14.54 14.82
CA ASP A 144 7.52 -14.99 15.09
C ASP A 144 7.95 -14.51 16.49
N PRO A 145 8.52 -15.37 17.37
CA PRO A 145 8.95 -14.97 18.70
C PRO A 145 9.99 -13.85 18.75
N ARG A 146 10.70 -13.60 17.63
CA ARG A 146 11.69 -12.53 17.49
C ARG A 146 11.09 -11.23 16.95
N PHE A 147 9.82 -11.25 16.58
CA PHE A 147 9.12 -10.06 16.11
C PHE A 147 9.01 -9.05 17.25
N ASP A 148 9.43 -7.83 16.97
CA ASP A 148 9.22 -6.68 17.85
C ASP A 148 8.46 -5.60 17.08
N ALA A 149 7.23 -5.33 17.51
CA ALA A 149 6.39 -4.29 16.93
C ALA A 149 6.99 -2.88 17.09
N GLY A 150 7.95 -2.70 18.00
CA GLY A 150 8.72 -1.48 18.25
C GLY A 150 10.08 -1.42 17.53
N SER A 151 10.50 -2.47 16.82
CA SER A 151 11.82 -2.53 16.16
C SER A 151 12.10 -1.38 15.17
N MET A 152 11.05 -0.78 14.62
CA MET A 152 11.12 0.35 13.69
C MET A 152 10.60 1.65 14.30
N ALA A 153 10.27 1.65 15.60
CA ALA A 153 9.75 2.81 16.31
C ALA A 153 10.80 3.92 16.40
N ALA A 154 10.30 5.14 16.32
CA ALA A 154 11.13 6.31 16.49
C ALA A 154 11.53 6.52 17.96
N SER A 155 12.81 6.74 18.22
CA SER A 155 13.29 7.34 19.48
C SER A 155 13.22 8.86 19.34
N TRP A 156 12.23 9.48 19.99
CA TRP A 156 12.13 10.94 20.11
C TRP A 156 12.56 11.36 21.50
#